data_AF-A0A7Z9E310-F1
#
_entry.id   AF-A0A7Z9E310-F1
#
_cell.length_a   1.000
_cell.length_b   1.000
_cell.length_c   1.000
_cell.angle_alpha   90.00
_cell.angle_beta   90.00
_cell.angle_gamma   90.00
#
_symmetry.space_group_name_H-M   'P 1'
#
loop_
_entity.id
_entity.type
_entity.pdbx_description
1 polymer ?
#
loop_
_entity_poly.entity_id
_entity_poly.type
_entity_poly.pdbx_seq_one_letter_code
_entity_poly.pdbx_strand_id
1 'polypeptide(L)' 'MFVKGIKRGKIIELLEEVDFPDNQEILIEITEVNDFWSALQDFRQRVDLESIDDNIFENLRDKSPGREVDL' A
#
# COMPACT_ATOMS: atom_id res chain seq x y z
N MET A 1 -8.05 -17.46 -8.29
CA MET A 1 -7.29 -16.41 -9.00
C MET A 1 -7.81 -15.07 -8.51
N PHE A 2 -6.91 -14.13 -8.16
CA PHE A 2 -7.31 -12.80 -7.69
C PHE A 2 -7.00 -11.79 -8.79
N VAL A 3 -8.03 -11.16 -9.36
CA VAL A 3 -7.88 -10.15 -10.40
C VAL A 3 -8.14 -8.79 -9.79
N LYS A 4 -7.24 -7.84 -10.05
CA LYS A 4 -7.43 -6.46 -9.59
C LYS A 4 -8.33 -5.72 -10.57
N GLY A 5 -9.25 -4.94 -10.04
CA GLY A 5 -10.12 -4.07 -10.81
C GLY A 5 -10.33 -2.72 -10.13
N ILE A 6 -10.72 -1.73 -10.93
CA ILE A 6 -11.03 -0.39 -10.46
C ILE A 6 -12.51 -0.13 -10.70
N LYS A 7 -13.23 0.24 -9.64
CA LYS A 7 -14.64 0.64 -9.76
C LYS A 7 -14.74 2.06 -10.29
N ARG A 8 -15.39 2.24 -11.44
CA ARG A 8 -15.78 3.54 -12.00
C ARG A 8 -17.30 3.67 -12.01
N GLY A 9 -17.83 4.40 -11.03
CA GLY A 9 -19.28 4.57 -10.88
C GLY A 9 -19.98 3.25 -10.56
N LYS A 10 -20.70 2.70 -11.54
CA LYS A 10 -21.44 1.42 -11.45
C LYS A 10 -20.74 0.26 -12.16
N ILE A 11 -19.60 0.52 -12.80
CA ILE A 11 -18.85 -0.47 -13.60
C ILE A 11 -17.55 -0.80 -12.85
N ILE A 12 -17.13 -2.06 -12.90
CA ILE A 12 -15.80 -2.49 -12.43
C ILE A 12 -14.98 -2.80 -13.68
N GLU A 13 -13.89 -2.05 -13.87
CA GLU A 13 -12.91 -2.29 -14.93
C GLU A 13 -11.83 -3.24 -14.40
N LEU A 14 -11.59 -4.35 -15.08
CA LEU A 14 -10.51 -5.27 -14.74
C LEU A 14 -9.19 -4.77 -15.34
N LEU A 15 -8.11 -4.87 -14.58
CA LEU A 15 -6.77 -4.42 -15.02
C LEU A 15 -6.02 -5.49 -15.81
N GLU A 16 -6.55 -6.71 -15.84
CA GLU A 16 -5.97 -7.87 -16.50
C GLU A 16 -7.06 -8.57 -17.32
N GLU A 17 -6.68 -9.12 -18.47
CA GLU A 17 -7.58 -9.94 -19.27
C GLU A 17 -7.82 -11.29 -18.59
N VAL A 18 -9.07 -11.76 -18.64
CA VAL A 18 -9.46 -13.02 -18.04
C VAL A 18 -10.24 -13.84 -19.04
N ASP A 19 -9.73 -15.06 -19.28
CA ASP A 19 -10.30 -16.01 -20.22
C ASP A 19 -11.26 -16.95 -19.50
N PHE A 20 -12.53 -16.52 -19.40
CA PHE A 20 -13.63 -17.32 -18.87
C PHE A 20 -14.70 -17.51 -19.96
N PRO A 21 -15.37 -18.66 -20.02
CA PRO A 21 -16.45 -18.91 -20.97
C PRO A 21 -17.61 -17.91 -20.82
N ASP A 22 -18.21 -17.55 -21.96
CA ASP A 22 -19.38 -16.68 -22.02
C ASP A 22 -20.52 -17.21 -21.13
N ASN A 23 -21.22 -16.28 -20.48
CA ASN A 23 -22.35 -16.52 -19.56
C ASN A 23 -22.00 -17.28 -18.27
N GLN A 24 -20.73 -17.36 -17.88
CA GLN A 24 -20.37 -17.92 -16.58
C GLN A 24 -20.72 -16.95 -15.43
N GLU A 25 -21.37 -17.47 -14.38
CA GLU A 25 -21.58 -16.73 -13.14
C GLU A 25 -20.24 -16.56 -12.41
N ILE A 26 -19.89 -15.32 -12.07
CA ILE A 26 -18.66 -14.96 -11.36
C ILE A 26 -18.98 -14.33 -10.02
N LEU A 27 -18.24 -14.74 -8.99
CA LEU A 27 -18.35 -14.20 -7.63
C LEU A 27 -17.23 -13.18 -7.42
N ILE A 28 -17.60 -11.95 -7.06
CA ILE A 28 -16.66 -10.84 -6.86
C ILE A 28 -16.55 -10.57 -5.36
N GLU A 29 -15.35 -10.71 -4.81
CA GLU A 29 -15.04 -10.29 -3.45
C GLU A 29 -14.41 -8.89 -3.49
N ILE A 30 -15.04 -7.92 -2.82
CA ILE A 30 -14.51 -6.57 -2.68
C ILE A 30 -13.80 -6.49 -1.34
N THR A 31 -12.48 -6.43 -1.40
CA THR A 31 -11.65 -6.17 -0.21
C THR A 31 -11.29 -4.69 -0.18
N GLU A 32 -11.51 -4.03 0.95
CA GLU A 32 -10.93 -2.70 1.17
C GLU A 32 -9.42 -2.86 1.26
N VAL A 33 -8.74 -2.40 0.21
CA VAL A 33 -7.28 -2.29 0.25
C VAL A 33 -6.99 -1.02 1.02
N ASN A 34 -6.47 -1.15 2.24
CA ASN A 34 -5.88 -0.02 2.94
C ASN A 34 -4.73 0.47 2.06
N ASP A 35 -4.95 1.60 1.38
CA ASP A 35 -3.92 2.21 0.56
C ASP A 35 -2.74 2.54 1.47
N PHE A 36 -1.53 2.40 0.94
CA PHE A 36 -0.31 2.74 1.68
C PHE A 36 -0.41 4.14 2.28
N TRP A 37 -1.03 5.08 1.54
CA TRP A 37 -1.26 6.44 1.98
C TRP A 37 -2.23 6.55 3.15
N SER A 38 -3.30 5.75 3.17
CA SER A 38 -4.23 5.67 4.30
C SER A 38 -3.52 5.10 5.54
N ALA A 39 -2.76 4.03 5.38
CA ALA A 39 -1.97 3.44 6.48
C ALA A 39 -0.90 4.42 7.02
N LEU A 40 -0.25 5.19 6.14
CA LEU A 40 0.73 6.21 6.53
C LEU A 40 0.05 7.37 7.26
N GLN A 41 -1.14 7.78 6.82
CA GLN A 41 -1.91 8.83 7.47
C GLN A 41 -2.35 8.38 8.87
N ASP A 42 -2.87 7.16 9.01
CA ASP A 42 -3.23 6.59 10.31
C ASP A 42 -2.02 6.51 11.25
N PHE A 43 -0.86 6.11 10.74
CA PHE A 43 0.38 6.09 11.52
C PHE A 43 0.73 7.49 12.04
N ARG A 44 0.70 8.51 11.18
CA ARG A 44 0.99 9.90 11.56
C ARG A 44 0.00 10.46 12.58
N GLN A 45 -1.24 9.99 12.61
CA GLN A 45 -2.23 10.38 13.62
C GLN A 45 -2.00 9.70 14.96
N ARG A 46 -1.47 8.47 14.97
CA ARG A 46 -1.19 7.71 16.19
C ARG A 46 0.13 8.08 16.85
N VAL A 47 1.11 8.47 16.05
CA VAL A 47 2.43 8.89 16.55
C VAL A 47 2.36 10.36 16.92
N ASP A 48 2.70 10.65 18.17
CA ASP A 48 2.88 12.02 18.64
C ASP A 48 4.16 12.61 18.03
N LEU A 49 4.02 13.19 16.85
CA LEU A 49 5.13 13.81 16.12
C LEU A 49 5.66 15.06 16.83
N GLU A 50 4.89 15.69 17.73
CA GLU A 50 5.32 16.86 18.50
C GLU A 50 6.34 16.49 19.58
N SER A 51 6.35 15.21 20.00
CA SER A 51 7.37 14.67 20.91
C SER A 51 8.72 14.36 20.23
N ILE A 52 8.80 14.48 18.90
CA ILE A 52 10.01 14.18 18.15
C ILE A 52 10.95 15.40 18.23
N ASP A 53 11.98 15.29 19.08
CA ASP A 53 13.08 16.25 19.17
C ASP A 53 13.97 16.17 17.92
N ASP A 54 14.43 17.33 17.42
CA ASP A 54 15.38 17.47 16.32
C ASP A 54 16.67 16.66 16.55
N ASN A 55 17.02 16.40 17.82
CA ASN A 55 18.18 15.59 18.20
C ASN A 55 17.97 14.07 18.05
N ILE A 56 16.76 13.58 17.80
CA ILE A 56 16.47 12.13 17.69
C ILE A 56 17.26 11.48 16.56
N PHE A 57 17.48 12.19 15.46
CA PHE A 57 18.21 11.69 14.30
C PHE A 57 19.71 12.02 14.36
N GLU A 58 20.18 12.63 15.45
CA GLU A 58 21.59 12.95 15.61
C GLU A 58 22.42 11.66 15.68
N ASN A 59 23.45 11.57 14.84
CA ASN A 59 24.33 10.41 14.70
C ASN A 59 23.64 9.12 14.17
N LEU A 60 22.44 9.20 13.58
CA LEU A 60 21.76 8.02 13.02
C LEU A 60 22.61 7.30 11.94
N ARG A 61 23.32 8.11 11.15
CA ARG A 61 24.26 7.66 10.10
C ARG A 61 25.54 7.06 10.67
N ASP A 62 25.98 7.52 11.83
CA ASP A 62 27.22 7.04 12.47
C ASP A 62 26.98 5.79 13.31
N LYS A 63 25.74 5.60 13.81
CA LYS A 63 25.31 4.43 14.57
C LYS A 63 24.84 3.26 13.70
N SER A 64 24.47 3.53 12.45
CA SER A 64 24.01 2.49 11.52
C SER A 64 25.14 2.11 10.57
N PRO A 65 25.66 0.87 10.59
CA PRO A 65 26.58 0.44 9.57
C PRO A 65 25.91 0.63 8.21
N GLY A 66 26.58 1.37 7.32
CA GLY A 66 26.06 1.64 5.99
C GLY A 66 25.68 0.34 5.28
N ARG A 67 24.67 0.38 4.42
CA ARG A 67 24.32 -0.77 3.58
C ARG A 67 25.50 -1.08 2.65
N GLU A 68 25.99 -2.32 2.66
CA GLU A 68 26.93 -2.77 1.63
C GLU A 68 26.28 -2.65 0.26
N VAL A 69 26.93 -1.90 -0.62
CA VAL A 69 26.56 -1.71 -2.02
C VAL A 69 27.64 -2.38 -2.85
N ASP A 70 27.26 -3.44 -3.56
CA ASP A 70 28.10 -4.02 -4.62
C ASP A 70 28.20 -2.99 -5.75
N LEU A 71 29.42 -2.49 -5.98
CA LEU A 71 29.78 -1.57 -7.06
C LEU A 71 30.21 -2.33 -8.33
#